data_AF-A0A2N1QE12-F1
#
_entry.id   AF-A0A2N1QE12-F1
#
_cell.length_a   1.000
_cell.length_b   1.000
_cell.length_c   1.000
_cell.angle_alpha   90.00
_cell.angle_beta   90.00
_cell.angle_gamma   90.00
#
_symmetry.space_group_name_H-M   'P 1'
#
loop_
_entity.id
_entity.type
_entity.pdbx_description
1 polymer ?
#
loop_
_entity_poly.entity_id
_entity_poly.type
_entity_poly.pdbx_seq_one_letter_code
_entity_poly.pdbx_strand_id
1 'polypeptide(L)'
;MRFDDWTKEEKLELDLEYQRLFGGQIRVMKTLFKSKSDPILLSELLDNVSYNIYQSMEEKDLMQTEALIERMFLSTLSYDVLLYKESILNEIYVDLYFYNDYETLEYTEIRIKNVYDMRKLLEMILHIGTTYDKLTKGNTDAVEHISEYHLLDGFETEFELINLDDTYKKYRN
;
A
#
# COMPACT_ATOMS: atom_id res chain seq x y z
N MET A 1 -15.30 -1.68 -4.08
CA MET A 1 -13.89 -2.08 -4.19
C MET A 1 -13.66 -2.64 -5.59
N ARG A 2 -12.42 -2.59 -6.10
CA ARG A 2 -12.10 -3.00 -7.49
C ARG A 2 -12.49 -4.44 -7.83
N PHE A 3 -12.67 -5.29 -6.82
CA PHE A 3 -13.07 -6.70 -6.95
C PHE A 3 -14.54 -6.96 -6.62
N ASP A 4 -15.40 -5.94 -6.66
CA ASP A 4 -16.84 -6.11 -6.38
C ASP A 4 -17.52 -7.02 -7.41
N ASP A 5 -17.03 -7.05 -8.65
CA ASP A 5 -17.56 -7.88 -9.74
C ASP A 5 -17.11 -9.35 -9.68
N TRP A 6 -16.18 -9.70 -8.80
CA TRP A 6 -15.77 -11.10 -8.61
C TRP A 6 -16.95 -11.95 -8.13
N THR A 7 -16.94 -13.19 -8.61
CA THR A 7 -17.86 -14.25 -8.20
C THR A 7 -17.71 -14.53 -6.70
N LYS A 8 -18.71 -15.20 -6.13
CA LYS A 8 -18.67 -15.57 -4.71
C LYS A 8 -17.54 -16.56 -4.44
N GLU A 9 -17.29 -17.44 -5.39
CA GLU A 9 -16.24 -18.45 -5.37
C GLU A 9 -14.86 -17.79 -5.35
N GLU A 10 -14.58 -16.85 -6.25
CA GLU A 10 -13.30 -16.12 -6.28
C GLU A 10 -13.04 -15.34 -4.98
N LYS A 11 -14.07 -14.69 -4.44
CA LYS A 11 -13.97 -13.98 -3.15
C LYS A 11 -13.68 -14.93 -1.99
N LEU A 12 -14.31 -16.11 -1.98
CA LEU A 12 -14.07 -17.13 -0.96
C LEU A 12 -12.65 -17.71 -1.07
N GLU A 13 -12.16 -17.97 -2.28
CA GLU A 13 -10.78 -18.43 -2.52
C GLU A 13 -9.76 -17.41 -2.01
N LEU A 14 -9.97 -16.13 -2.32
CA LEU A 14 -9.14 -15.03 -1.81
C LEU A 14 -9.13 -14.99 -0.28
N ASP A 15 -10.31 -15.10 0.36
CA ASP A 15 -10.42 -15.06 1.83
C ASP A 15 -9.70 -16.25 2.47
N LEU A 16 -9.85 -17.47 1.92
CA LEU A 16 -9.16 -18.66 2.41
C LEU A 16 -7.64 -18.54 2.25
N GLU A 17 -7.20 -18.02 1.11
CA GLU A 17 -5.78 -17.78 0.87
C GLU A 17 -5.20 -16.73 1.82
N TYR A 18 -5.91 -15.61 2.00
CA TYR A 18 -5.54 -14.57 2.94
C TYR A 18 -5.38 -15.12 4.36
N GLN A 19 -6.33 -15.95 4.82
CA GLN A 19 -6.25 -16.59 6.13
C GLN A 19 -5.06 -17.56 6.24
N ARG A 20 -4.77 -18.30 5.16
CA ARG A 20 -3.64 -19.24 5.11
C ARG A 20 -2.30 -18.53 5.19
N LEU A 21 -2.12 -17.45 4.43
CA LEU A 21 -0.85 -16.74 4.32
C LEU A 21 -0.59 -15.82 5.53
N PHE A 22 -1.61 -15.08 5.96
CA PHE A 22 -1.43 -14.00 6.92
C PHE A 22 -2.16 -14.24 8.24
N GLY A 23 -3.34 -14.88 8.20
CA GLY A 23 -4.14 -15.14 9.40
C GLY A 23 -4.35 -13.87 10.25
N GLY A 24 -4.03 -13.95 11.55
CA GLY A 24 -4.13 -12.82 12.48
C GLY A 24 -3.00 -11.79 12.42
N GLN A 25 -1.95 -12.02 11.63
CA GLN A 25 -0.72 -11.23 11.63
C GLN A 25 -0.98 -9.77 11.25
N ILE A 26 -1.78 -9.51 10.21
CA ILE A 26 -2.05 -8.15 9.70
C ILE A 26 -2.67 -7.26 10.77
N ARG A 27 -3.60 -7.80 11.58
CA ARG A 27 -4.24 -7.04 12.67
C ARG A 27 -3.23 -6.64 13.74
N VAL A 28 -2.34 -7.57 14.11
CA VAL A 28 -1.29 -7.32 15.10
C VAL A 28 -0.29 -6.30 14.55
N MET A 29 0.17 -6.49 13.31
CA MET A 29 1.08 -5.60 12.60
C MET A 29 0.57 -4.15 12.56
N LYS A 30 -0.69 -3.93 12.14
CA LYS A 30 -1.31 -2.59 12.13
C LYS A 30 -1.36 -1.96 13.52
N THR A 31 -1.64 -2.77 14.55
CA THR A 31 -1.72 -2.30 15.94
C THR A 31 -0.34 -1.85 16.42
N LEU A 32 0.68 -2.68 16.20
CA LEU A 32 2.06 -2.39 16.59
C LEU A 32 2.64 -1.19 15.84
N PHE A 33 2.33 -1.05 14.55
CA PHE A 33 2.76 0.09 13.74
C PHE A 33 2.21 1.40 14.31
N LYS A 34 0.92 1.43 14.69
CA LYS A 34 0.28 2.61 15.27
C LYS A 34 0.78 2.92 16.69
N SER A 35 0.93 1.90 17.54
CA SER A 35 1.32 2.08 18.94
C SER A 35 2.82 2.29 19.14
N LYS A 36 3.65 1.83 18.19
CA LYS A 36 5.11 1.75 18.29
C LYS A 36 5.60 0.95 19.52
N SER A 37 4.79 0.01 20.00
CA SER A 37 5.03 -0.66 21.29
C SER A 37 6.03 -1.80 21.24
N ASP A 38 6.18 -2.48 20.10
CA ASP A 38 7.13 -3.59 19.91
C ASP A 38 7.71 -3.54 18.49
N PRO A 39 8.84 -2.84 18.29
CA PRO A 39 9.44 -2.69 16.97
C PRO A 39 10.07 -3.99 16.44
N ILE A 40 10.46 -4.91 17.33
CA ILE A 40 11.08 -6.18 16.93
C ILE A 40 10.00 -7.08 16.31
N LEU A 41 8.90 -7.30 17.03
CA LEU A 41 7.79 -8.09 16.51
C LEU A 41 7.16 -7.45 15.27
N LEU A 42 7.06 -6.11 15.23
CA LEU A 42 6.61 -5.41 14.04
C LEU A 42 7.51 -5.71 12.82
N SER A 43 8.82 -5.67 12.99
CA SER A 43 9.77 -5.99 11.90
C SER A 43 9.60 -7.44 11.43
N GLU A 44 9.52 -8.40 12.35
CA GLU A 44 9.35 -9.81 12.01
C GLU A 44 8.05 -10.07 11.23
N LEU A 45 6.95 -9.42 11.64
CA LEU A 45 5.67 -9.52 10.94
C LEU A 45 5.73 -8.88 9.55
N LEU A 46 6.34 -7.69 9.43
CA LEU A 46 6.53 -7.04 8.13
C LEU A 46 7.38 -7.89 7.20
N ASP A 47 8.49 -8.47 7.68
CA ASP A 47 9.36 -9.33 6.86
C ASP A 47 8.59 -10.56 6.35
N ASN A 48 7.83 -11.23 7.21
CA ASN A 48 7.03 -12.39 6.81
C ASN A 48 5.90 -12.04 5.83
N VAL A 49 5.16 -10.97 6.08
CA VAL A 49 4.07 -10.53 5.18
C VAL A 49 4.64 -10.14 3.82
N SER A 50 5.73 -9.38 3.81
CA SER A 50 6.40 -8.92 2.59
C SER A 50 6.93 -10.10 1.77
N TYR A 51 7.52 -11.09 2.43
CA TYR A 51 7.98 -12.31 1.77
C TYR A 51 6.82 -13.03 1.06
N ASN A 52 5.71 -13.26 1.77
CA ASN A 52 4.56 -13.97 1.20
C ASN A 52 3.89 -13.20 0.05
N ILE A 53 3.80 -11.87 0.13
CA ILE A 53 3.32 -11.05 -0.98
C ILE A 53 4.27 -11.13 -2.16
N TYR A 54 5.58 -10.96 -1.94
CA TYR A 54 6.57 -11.03 -3.01
C TYR A 54 6.56 -12.40 -3.71
N GLN A 55 6.47 -13.50 -2.96
CA GLN A 55 6.30 -14.84 -3.56
C GLN A 55 5.00 -14.95 -4.37
N SER A 56 3.90 -14.37 -3.89
CA SER A 56 2.62 -14.35 -4.63
C SER A 56 2.75 -13.62 -5.97
N MET A 57 3.54 -12.53 -6.05
CA MET A 57 3.79 -11.79 -7.30
C MET A 57 4.59 -12.60 -8.33
N GLU A 58 5.46 -13.48 -7.85
CA GLU A 58 6.29 -14.34 -8.70
C GLU A 58 5.53 -15.59 -9.17
N GLU A 59 4.70 -16.18 -8.31
CA GLU A 59 4.08 -17.49 -8.54
C GLU A 59 2.64 -17.41 -9.09
N LYS A 60 1.96 -16.28 -8.92
CA LYS A 60 0.53 -16.16 -9.24
C LYS A 60 0.24 -15.03 -10.21
N ASP A 61 -1.05 -14.93 -10.53
CA ASP A 61 -1.59 -13.78 -11.23
C ASP A 61 -1.45 -12.49 -10.39
N LEU A 62 -1.04 -11.40 -11.03
CA LEU A 62 -0.79 -10.14 -10.37
C LEU A 62 -2.07 -9.56 -9.76
N MET A 63 -3.22 -9.70 -10.44
CA MET A 63 -4.51 -9.22 -9.94
C MET A 63 -4.91 -9.92 -8.63
N GLN A 64 -4.61 -11.22 -8.48
CA GLN A 64 -4.82 -11.92 -7.21
C GLN A 64 -3.93 -11.35 -6.10
N THR A 65 -2.69 -10.99 -6.43
CA THR A 65 -1.77 -10.42 -5.44
C THR A 65 -2.18 -9.00 -5.04
N GLU A 66 -2.62 -8.18 -5.98
CA GLU A 66 -3.24 -6.88 -5.70
C GLU A 66 -4.43 -7.03 -4.74
N ALA A 67 -5.32 -7.99 -5.02
CA ALA A 67 -6.47 -8.28 -4.17
C ALA A 67 -6.06 -8.70 -2.75
N LEU A 68 -4.99 -9.49 -2.59
CA LEU A 68 -4.45 -9.84 -1.28
C LEU A 68 -3.96 -8.60 -0.51
N ILE A 69 -3.26 -7.67 -1.17
CA ILE A 69 -2.76 -6.44 -0.54
C ILE A 69 -3.92 -5.51 -0.15
N GLU A 70 -4.90 -5.33 -1.02
CA GLU A 70 -6.09 -4.51 -0.72
C GLU A 70 -6.91 -5.13 0.43
N ARG A 71 -7.02 -6.46 0.48
CA ARG A 71 -7.74 -7.19 1.54
C ARG A 71 -7.14 -7.02 2.94
N MET A 72 -5.86 -6.62 3.03
CA MET A 72 -5.20 -6.31 4.30
C MET A 72 -5.72 -5.02 4.95
N PHE A 73 -6.34 -4.12 4.17
CA PHE A 73 -6.79 -2.81 4.61
C PHE A 73 -5.72 -2.06 5.41
N LEU A 74 -4.51 -1.93 4.88
CA LEU A 74 -3.37 -1.40 5.65
C LEU A 74 -3.56 0.07 6.03
N SER A 75 -4.17 0.86 5.16
CA SER A 75 -4.49 2.27 5.37
C SER A 75 -5.94 2.47 5.82
N THR A 76 -6.21 3.55 6.56
CA THR A 76 -7.57 4.06 6.84
C THR A 76 -8.13 4.91 5.72
N LEU A 77 -7.25 5.51 4.91
CA LEU A 77 -7.60 6.09 3.60
C LEU A 77 -7.73 4.94 2.60
N SER A 78 -8.83 4.89 1.85
CA SER A 78 -9.06 3.87 0.83
C SER A 78 -7.92 3.90 -0.19
N TYR A 79 -7.54 2.71 -0.68
CA TYR A 79 -6.48 2.60 -1.66
C TYR A 79 -6.68 1.40 -2.57
N ASP A 80 -6.20 1.55 -3.81
CA ASP A 80 -6.10 0.49 -4.81
C ASP A 80 -4.63 0.26 -5.16
N VAL A 81 -4.29 -0.97 -5.51
CA VAL A 81 -2.92 -1.38 -5.88
C VAL A 81 -2.93 -1.95 -7.28
N LEU A 82 -2.14 -1.41 -8.20
CA LEU A 82 -1.97 -1.96 -9.54
C LEU A 82 -0.54 -2.48 -9.71
N LEU A 83 -0.41 -3.77 -10.01
CA LEU A 83 0.85 -4.46 -10.27
C LEU A 83 0.96 -4.77 -11.77
N TYR A 84 2.10 -4.43 -12.36
CA TYR A 84 2.38 -4.76 -13.75
C TYR A 84 3.83 -5.13 -13.95
N LYS A 85 4.06 -6.02 -14.93
CA LYS A 85 5.40 -6.42 -15.36
C LYS A 85 5.81 -5.59 -16.56
N GLU A 86 6.93 -4.89 -16.45
CA GLU A 86 7.56 -4.23 -17.59
C GLU A 86 8.37 -5.28 -18.36
N SER A 87 7.99 -5.49 -19.63
CA SER A 87 8.44 -6.63 -20.43
C SER A 87 9.93 -6.63 -20.77
N ILE A 88 10.58 -5.46 -20.83
CA ILE A 88 11.97 -5.35 -21.29
C ILE A 88 12.93 -5.62 -20.13
N LEU A 89 12.63 -5.10 -18.94
CA LEU A 89 13.45 -5.24 -17.75
C LEU A 89 13.08 -6.48 -16.92
N ASN A 90 11.93 -7.12 -17.20
CA ASN A 90 11.37 -8.21 -16.42
C ASN A 90 11.23 -7.83 -14.94
N GLU A 91 10.69 -6.64 -14.71
CA GLU A 91 10.56 -6.04 -13.39
C GLU A 91 9.11 -5.76 -13.07
N ILE A 92 8.80 -5.86 -11.79
CA ILE A 92 7.45 -5.59 -11.30
C ILE A 92 7.40 -4.15 -10.80
N TYR A 93 6.38 -3.44 -11.25
CA TYR A 93 6.07 -2.08 -10.85
C TYR A 93 4.73 -2.06 -10.14
N VAL A 94 4.58 -1.07 -9.25
CA VAL A 94 3.36 -0.81 -8.50
C VAL A 94 2.95 0.64 -8.71
N ASP A 95 1.67 0.81 -9.03
CA ASP A 95 0.99 2.09 -8.88
C ASP A 95 0.03 1.98 -7.68
N LEU A 96 0.08 2.98 -6.79
CA LEU A 96 -0.79 3.09 -5.64
C LEU A 96 -1.68 4.33 -5.77
N TYR A 97 -2.99 4.10 -5.65
CA TYR A 97 -3.99 5.16 -5.70
C TYR A 97 -4.68 5.24 -4.35
N PHE A 98 -4.47 6.32 -3.62
CA PHE A 98 -5.20 6.59 -2.38
C PHE A 98 -6.32 7.57 -2.65
N TYR A 99 -7.51 7.34 -2.12
CA TYR A 99 -8.67 8.17 -2.46
C TYR A 99 -9.66 8.32 -1.32
N ASN A 100 -10.40 9.43 -1.37
CA ASN A 100 -11.62 9.68 -0.62
C ASN A 100 -12.71 10.22 -1.56
N ASP A 101 -13.78 10.80 -1.01
CA ASP A 101 -14.89 11.32 -1.81
C ASP A 101 -14.55 12.58 -2.62
N TYR A 102 -13.39 13.21 -2.36
CA TYR A 102 -13.00 14.51 -2.91
C TYR A 102 -11.81 14.42 -3.86
N GLU A 103 -10.77 13.66 -3.50
CA GLU A 103 -9.50 13.64 -4.20
C GLU A 103 -8.87 12.24 -4.25
N THR A 104 -8.01 12.06 -5.26
CA THR A 104 -7.14 10.89 -5.43
C THR A 104 -5.68 11.33 -5.42
N LEU A 105 -4.85 10.62 -4.66
CA LEU A 105 -3.40 10.76 -4.60
C LEU A 105 -2.76 9.56 -5.28
N GLU A 106 -1.79 9.82 -6.14
CA GLU A 106 -1.18 8.80 -6.98
C GLU A 106 0.32 8.68 -6.69
N TYR A 107 0.78 7.45 -6.47
CA TYR A 107 2.20 7.11 -6.37
C TYR A 107 2.50 6.02 -7.39
N THR A 108 3.05 6.40 -8.53
CA THR A 108 3.19 5.53 -9.70
C THR A 108 4.64 5.11 -9.94
N GLU A 109 4.81 4.06 -10.74
CA GLU A 109 6.09 3.52 -11.22
C GLU A 109 7.02 3.07 -10.08
N ILE A 110 6.47 2.60 -8.96
CA ILE A 110 7.25 2.09 -7.82
C ILE A 110 7.81 0.71 -8.18
N ARG A 111 9.11 0.64 -8.39
CA ARG A 111 9.81 -0.59 -8.76
C ARG A 111 10.02 -1.53 -7.57
N ILE A 112 9.64 -2.79 -7.72
CA ILE A 112 9.81 -3.86 -6.72
C ILE A 112 10.75 -4.93 -7.27
N LYS A 113 11.96 -5.02 -6.70
CA LYS A 113 12.99 -5.99 -7.12
C LYS A 113 13.14 -7.15 -6.15
N ASN A 114 12.72 -6.98 -4.91
CA ASN A 114 12.94 -7.93 -3.84
C ASN A 114 11.94 -7.73 -2.69
N VAL A 115 12.05 -8.61 -1.70
CA VAL A 115 11.21 -8.60 -0.48
C VAL A 115 11.37 -7.30 0.33
N TYR A 116 12.55 -6.67 0.32
CA TYR A 116 12.78 -5.41 1.03
C TYR A 116 11.99 -4.26 0.40
N ASP A 117 11.95 -4.18 -0.93
CA ASP A 117 11.13 -3.18 -1.63
C ASP A 117 9.64 -3.39 -1.31
N MET A 118 9.19 -4.66 -1.25
CA MET A 118 7.82 -4.97 -0.85
C MET A 118 7.53 -4.54 0.59
N ARG A 119 8.46 -4.78 1.51
CA ARG A 119 8.34 -4.30 2.90
C ARG A 119 8.16 -2.79 2.95
N LYS A 120 8.99 -2.07 2.22
CA LYS A 120 8.92 -0.61 2.18
C LYS A 120 7.60 -0.11 1.58
N LEU A 121 7.04 -0.80 0.59
CA LEU A 121 5.72 -0.49 0.04
C LEU A 121 4.63 -0.65 1.10
N LEU A 122 4.63 -1.75 1.86
CA LEU A 122 3.65 -1.98 2.93
C LEU A 122 3.79 -0.96 4.07
N GLU A 123 5.03 -0.63 4.46
CA GLU A 123 5.33 0.42 5.43
C GLU A 123 4.81 1.78 4.95
N MET A 124 4.93 2.09 3.66
CA MET A 124 4.42 3.33 3.07
C MET A 124 2.89 3.42 3.16
N ILE A 125 2.17 2.34 2.82
CA ILE A 125 0.70 2.30 2.90
C ILE A 125 0.24 2.49 4.37
N LEU A 126 0.90 1.81 5.31
CA LEU A 126 0.62 1.96 6.75
C LEU A 126 0.89 3.38 7.26
N HIS A 127 1.99 4.00 6.79
CA HIS A 127 2.36 5.37 7.13
C HIS A 127 1.32 6.36 6.64
N ILE A 128 0.97 6.31 5.35
CA ILE A 128 -0.05 7.18 4.74
C ILE A 128 -1.37 7.10 5.53
N GLY A 129 -1.85 5.89 5.82
CA GLY A 129 -3.07 5.72 6.61
C GLY A 129 -2.97 6.29 8.03
N THR A 130 -1.83 6.11 8.69
CA THR A 130 -1.60 6.66 10.04
C THR A 130 -1.53 8.20 10.02
N THR A 131 -0.89 8.78 9.00
CA THR A 131 -0.78 10.22 8.82
C THR A 131 -2.15 10.82 8.51
N TYR A 132 -2.92 10.21 7.61
CA TYR A 132 -4.29 10.62 7.30
C TYR A 132 -5.22 10.55 8.52
N ASP A 133 -5.20 9.45 9.30
CA ASP A 133 -6.00 9.31 10.53
C ASP A 133 -5.68 10.41 11.56
N LYS A 134 -4.42 10.87 11.63
CA LYS A 134 -4.02 11.97 12.52
C LYS A 134 -4.46 13.33 12.00
N LEU A 135 -4.27 13.57 10.70
CA LEU A 135 -4.63 14.83 10.05
C LEU A 135 -6.13 15.11 10.18
N THR A 136 -6.97 14.15 9.80
CA THR A 136 -8.43 14.29 9.80
C THR A 136 -9.04 14.42 11.19
N LYS A 137 -8.36 13.93 12.23
CA LYS A 137 -8.76 14.15 13.63
C LYS A 137 -8.38 15.53 14.15
N GLY A 138 -7.35 16.15 13.58
CA GLY A 138 -6.85 17.47 13.98
C GLY A 138 -7.41 18.62 13.15
N ASN A 139 -7.80 18.36 11.90
CA ASN A 139 -8.33 19.32 10.96
C ASN A 139 -9.38 18.66 10.06
N THR A 140 -10.65 19.05 10.20
CA THR A 140 -11.75 18.51 9.38
C THR A 140 -11.64 18.89 7.91
N ASP A 141 -11.06 20.05 7.62
CA ASP A 141 -10.90 20.57 6.25
C ASP A 141 -9.83 19.78 5.46
N ALA A 142 -8.98 19.03 6.17
CA ALA A 142 -7.97 18.18 5.54
C ALA A 142 -8.56 17.02 4.73
N VAL A 143 -9.84 16.68 4.95
CA VAL A 143 -10.53 15.65 4.15
C VAL A 143 -10.78 16.15 2.72
N GLU A 144 -11.12 17.44 2.56
CA GLU A 144 -11.49 18.01 1.26
C GLU A 144 -10.27 18.43 0.42
N HIS A 145 -9.10 18.57 1.06
CA HIS A 145 -7.87 19.11 0.46
C HIS A 145 -6.66 18.23 0.80
N ILE A 146 -6.79 16.91 0.73
CA ILE A 146 -5.73 15.98 1.13
C ILE A 146 -4.47 16.13 0.26
N SER A 147 -4.61 16.55 -1.00
CA SER A 147 -3.52 16.86 -1.93
C SER A 147 -2.63 18.01 -1.48
N GLU A 148 -3.13 18.89 -0.61
CA GLU A 148 -2.35 19.99 -0.04
C GLU A 148 -1.42 19.53 1.10
N TYR A 149 -1.55 18.27 1.56
CA TYR A 149 -0.79 17.72 2.67
C TYR A 149 0.26 16.69 2.18
N HIS A 150 1.47 16.79 2.71
CA HIS A 150 2.54 15.83 2.46
C HIS A 150 2.37 14.57 3.32
N LEU A 151 1.60 13.58 2.85
CA LEU A 151 1.31 12.35 3.61
C LEU A 151 2.55 11.46 3.86
N LEU A 152 3.61 11.65 3.09
CA LEU A 152 4.89 10.95 3.24
C LEU A 152 5.88 11.67 4.17
N ASP A 153 5.51 12.79 4.78
CA ASP A 153 6.40 13.47 5.72
C ASP A 153 6.82 12.52 6.86
N GLY A 154 8.13 12.43 7.08
CA GLY A 154 8.73 11.54 8.08
C GLY A 154 8.77 10.06 7.71
N PHE A 155 8.41 9.68 6.48
CA PHE A 155 8.66 8.35 5.93
C PHE A 155 10.07 8.30 5.32
N GLU A 156 10.87 7.29 5.68
CA GLU A 156 12.19 7.09 5.07
C GLU A 156 12.03 6.50 3.66
N THR A 157 11.99 7.37 2.65
CA THR A 157 11.93 6.97 1.25
C THR A 157 13.33 6.59 0.75
N GLU A 158 13.62 5.29 0.70
CA GLU A 158 14.71 4.77 -0.15
C GLU A 158 14.24 4.48 -1.58
N PHE A 159 12.96 4.70 -1.88
CA PHE A 159 12.42 4.63 -3.23
C PHE A 159 12.77 5.88 -4.05
N GLU A 160 13.07 5.70 -5.34
CA GLU A 160 12.93 6.77 -6.33
C GLU A 160 11.42 6.97 -6.59
N LEU A 161 10.75 7.75 -5.73
CA LEU A 161 9.37 8.16 -5.97
C LEU A 161 9.37 9.29 -7.01
N ILE A 162 8.77 9.06 -8.16
CA ILE A 162 8.41 10.14 -9.08
C ILE A 162 7.11 10.74 -8.58
N ASN A 163 7.21 11.82 -7.80
CA ASN A 163 6.04 12.58 -7.38
C ASN A 163 5.62 13.50 -8.53
N LEU A 164 4.53 13.16 -9.23
CA LEU A 164 4.11 13.91 -10.42
C LEU A 164 3.67 15.35 -10.11
N ASP A 165 3.27 15.65 -8.87
CA ASP A 165 2.87 17.00 -8.45
C ASP A 165 4.02 18.03 -8.47
N ASP A 166 5.26 17.59 -8.19
CA ASP A 166 6.43 18.47 -8.29
C ASP A 166 6.82 18.74 -9.76
N THR A 167 6.47 17.83 -10.66
CA THR A 167 6.73 17.99 -12.10
C THR A 167 5.88 19.09 -12.72
N TYR A 168 4.63 19.26 -12.26
CA TYR A 168 3.75 20.32 -12.76
C TYR A 168 4.18 21.73 -12.36
N LYS A 169 4.90 21.90 -11.25
CA LYS A 169 5.50 23.20 -10.86
C LYS A 169 6.74 23.54 -11.68
N LYS A 170 7.47 22.53 -12.17
CA LYS A 170 8.75 22.73 -12.88
C LYS A 170 8.58 23.18 -14.34
N TYR A 171 7.44 22.90 -14.97
CA TYR A 171 7.14 23.33 -16.34
C TYR A 171 6.36 24.65 -16.44
N ARG A 172 6.20 25.37 -15.32
CA ARG A 172 5.45 26.64 -15.25
C ARG A 172 6.30 27.89 -14.99
N ASN A 173 7.62 27.82 -15.12
CA ASN A 173 8.51 29.00 -15.10
C ASN A 173 9.25 29.16 -16.43
#